data_AF-A0A7Y4QNV1-F1
#
_entry.id   AF-A0A7Y4QNV1-F1
#
_cell.length_a   1.000
_cell.length_b   1.000
_cell.length_c   1.000
_cell.angle_alpha   90.00
_cell.angle_beta   90.00
_cell.angle_gamma   90.00
#
_symmetry.space_group_name_H-M   'P 1'
#
loop_
_entity.id
_entity.type
_entity.pdbx_description
1 polymer ?
#
loop_
_entity_poly.entity_id
_entity_poly.type
_entity_poly.pdbx_seq_one_letter_code
_entity_poly.pdbx_strand_id
1 'polypeptide(L)'
;MNDIEQTYSKLVVGNHSPENSCFATDNDVLLVKPRSKVPQKVVIQHHFVSAADGKTKSKFGWVKEVAAFTFTDFVTRYIGKGTLTPAESEHILTMLESIQNLAVNTPVTCNYKSRGVIEQSMQLTVHKVFFYSA
;
A
#
# COMPACT_ATOMS: atom_id res chain seq x y z
N MET A 1 -1.10 18.43 14.70
CA MET A 1 -0.69 18.29 13.29
C MET A 1 -1.29 19.48 12.58
N ASN A 2 -0.48 20.28 11.89
CA ASN A 2 -1.01 21.38 11.09
C ASN A 2 -1.55 20.77 9.80
N ASP A 3 -2.89 20.77 9.67
CA ASP A 3 -3.66 20.30 8.54
C ASP A 3 -3.47 21.21 7.31
N ILE A 4 -2.33 21.09 6.63
CA ILE A 4 -2.37 21.25 5.18
C ILE A 4 -2.85 19.89 4.68
N GLU A 5 -4.12 19.80 4.27
CA GLU A 5 -4.68 18.56 3.70
C GLU A 5 -3.83 18.13 2.51
N GLN A 6 -2.92 17.20 2.75
CA GLN A 6 -2.02 16.71 1.71
C GLN A 6 -2.87 16.04 0.64
N THR A 7 -2.76 16.56 -0.58
CA THR A 7 -3.42 15.98 -1.75
C THR A 7 -2.50 14.94 -2.39
N TYR A 8 -3.10 13.82 -2.78
CA TYR A 8 -2.45 12.76 -3.53
C TYR A 8 -3.08 12.67 -4.92
N SER A 9 -2.32 12.17 -5.89
CA SER A 9 -2.78 11.98 -7.28
C SER A 9 -2.47 10.58 -7.82
N LYS A 10 -1.96 9.69 -6.96
CA LYS A 10 -1.52 8.35 -7.34
C LYS A 10 -2.10 7.28 -6.43
N LEU A 11 -2.41 6.13 -7.02
CA LEU A 11 -2.90 4.94 -6.34
C LEU A 11 -2.07 3.71 -6.70
N VAL A 12 -2.12 2.70 -5.83
CA VAL A 12 -1.69 1.35 -6.18
C VAL A 12 -2.89 0.62 -6.77
N VAL A 13 -2.73 0.03 -7.95
CA VAL A 13 -3.75 -0.80 -8.59
C VAL A 13 -3.23 -2.20 -8.93
N GLY A 14 -4.16 -3.14 -9.08
CA GLY A 14 -3.91 -4.46 -9.63
C GLY A 14 -3.59 -4.40 -11.13
N ASN A 15 -2.70 -5.30 -11.53
CA ASN A 15 -2.48 -5.70 -12.91
C ASN A 15 -2.45 -7.23 -12.86
N HIS A 16 -3.57 -7.85 -13.21
CA HIS A 16 -3.82 -9.27 -12.97
C HIS A 16 -2.74 -10.10 -13.66
N SER A 17 -1.88 -10.70 -12.84
CA SER A 17 -0.73 -11.46 -13.29
C SER A 17 -0.42 -12.52 -12.22
N PRO A 18 -1.10 -13.67 -12.25
CA PRO A 18 -0.89 -14.76 -11.31
C PRO A 18 0.57 -15.25 -11.29
N GLU A 19 1.24 -15.24 -12.43
CA GLU A 19 2.67 -15.58 -12.58
C GLU A 19 3.57 -14.65 -11.76
N ASN A 20 3.19 -13.38 -11.66
CA ASN A 20 3.86 -12.40 -10.82
C ASN A 20 3.23 -12.28 -9.43
N SER A 21 2.35 -13.19 -8.98
CA SER A 21 1.66 -13.10 -7.69
C SER A 21 0.81 -11.82 -7.50
N CYS A 22 0.25 -11.27 -8.59
CA CYS A 22 -0.80 -10.25 -8.53
C CYS A 22 -2.13 -10.91 -8.91
N PHE A 23 -3.02 -11.11 -7.94
CA PHE A 23 -4.29 -11.81 -8.17
C PHE A 23 -5.49 -10.86 -8.28
N ALA A 24 -5.33 -9.61 -7.86
CA ALA A 24 -6.34 -8.57 -8.03
C ALA A 24 -6.63 -8.32 -9.52
N THR A 25 -7.85 -7.88 -9.81
CA THR A 25 -8.28 -7.55 -11.18
C THR A 25 -7.54 -6.33 -11.68
N ASP A 26 -7.46 -6.19 -13.00
CA ASP A 26 -6.90 -5.00 -13.62
C ASP A 26 -7.61 -3.74 -13.14
N ASN A 27 -6.81 -2.78 -12.69
CA ASN A 27 -7.27 -1.49 -12.14
C ASN A 27 -7.99 -1.56 -10.78
N ASP A 28 -8.09 -2.73 -10.14
CA ASP A 28 -8.60 -2.81 -8.77
C ASP A 28 -7.68 -2.02 -7.83
N VAL A 29 -8.26 -1.12 -7.02
CA VAL A 29 -7.47 -0.37 -6.05
C VAL A 29 -6.96 -1.30 -4.96
N LEU A 30 -5.68 -1.17 -4.65
CA LEU A 30 -4.97 -1.99 -3.68
C LEU A 30 -4.69 -1.20 -2.40
N LEU A 31 -4.96 -1.83 -1.26
CA LEU A 31 -4.79 -1.28 0.08
C LEU A 31 -3.73 -2.07 0.86
N VAL A 32 -3.18 -1.46 1.90
CA VAL A 32 -2.42 -2.17 2.93
C VAL A 32 -3.26 -2.29 4.18
N LYS A 33 -3.44 -3.52 4.68
CA LYS A 33 -4.04 -3.78 6.00
C LYS A 33 -2.95 -4.12 7.02
N PRO A 34 -2.98 -3.55 8.23
CA PRO A 34 -2.00 -3.89 9.26
C PRO A 34 -2.17 -5.34 9.71
N ARG A 35 -1.06 -5.96 10.13
CA ARG A 35 -1.11 -7.29 10.75
C ARG A 35 -1.29 -7.16 12.25
N SER A 36 -2.18 -7.97 12.82
CA SER A 36 -2.43 -8.01 14.27
C SER A 36 -1.18 -8.40 15.08
N LYS A 37 -0.31 -9.24 14.49
CA LYS A 37 0.99 -9.63 15.06
C LYS A 37 2.02 -9.72 13.93
N VAL A 38 3.11 -8.94 14.06
CA VAL A 38 4.26 -9.00 13.16
C VAL A 38 5.44 -9.59 13.95
N PRO A 39 5.96 -10.77 13.59
CA PRO A 39 7.11 -11.31 14.30
C PRO A 39 8.36 -10.45 14.05
N GLN A 40 9.24 -10.36 15.04
CA GLN A 40 10.48 -9.60 14.91
C GLN A 40 11.47 -10.37 14.01
N LYS A 41 11.65 -9.90 12.78
CA LYS A 41 12.55 -10.46 11.77
C LYS A 41 13.17 -9.32 10.96
N VAL A 42 14.26 -9.58 10.24
CA VAL A 42 14.92 -8.56 9.40
C VAL A 42 13.95 -7.99 8.36
N VAL A 43 13.28 -8.87 7.60
CA VAL A 43 12.25 -8.51 6.61
C VAL A 43 11.14 -9.56 6.63
N ILE A 44 9.90 -9.10 6.52
CA ILE A 44 8.72 -9.96 6.34
C ILE A 44 7.91 -9.44 5.16
N GLN A 45 7.77 -10.26 4.12
CA GLN A 45 6.90 -9.93 2.99
C GLN A 45 5.48 -9.66 3.48
N HIS A 46 4.88 -8.58 2.99
CA HIS A 46 3.48 -8.26 3.18
C HIS A 46 2.76 -8.22 1.83
N HIS A 47 1.43 -8.20 1.86
CA HIS A 47 0.63 -8.19 0.64
C HIS A 47 -0.31 -6.99 0.65
N PHE A 48 -0.53 -6.45 -0.54
CA PHE A 48 -1.67 -5.62 -0.79
C PHE A 48 -2.95 -6.45 -0.80
N VAL A 49 -4.08 -5.77 -0.57
CA VAL A 49 -5.41 -6.37 -0.57
C VAL A 49 -6.33 -5.54 -1.45
N SER A 50 -7.16 -6.16 -2.28
CA SER A 50 -8.15 -5.44 -3.09
C SER A 50 -9.13 -4.67 -2.20
N ALA A 51 -9.35 -3.40 -2.52
CA ALA A 51 -10.36 -2.56 -1.87
C ALA A 51 -11.78 -3.06 -2.15
N ALA A 52 -12.00 -3.74 -3.28
CA ALA A 52 -13.33 -4.19 -3.70
C ALA A 52 -13.90 -5.29 -2.79
N ASP A 53 -13.06 -6.26 -2.38
CA ASP A 53 -13.49 -7.41 -1.58
C ASP A 53 -12.82 -7.48 -0.19
N GLY A 54 -11.79 -6.67 0.05
CA GLY A 54 -11.01 -6.66 1.28
C GLY A 54 -10.28 -7.98 1.58
N LYS A 55 -10.15 -8.87 0.59
CA LYS A 55 -9.69 -10.26 0.72
C LYS A 55 -8.63 -10.67 -0.32
N THR A 56 -8.79 -10.31 -1.59
CA THR A 56 -7.89 -10.74 -2.66
C THR A 56 -6.52 -10.12 -2.45
N LYS A 57 -5.49 -10.97 -2.31
CA LYS A 57 -4.13 -10.55 -1.97
C LYS A 57 -3.27 -10.46 -3.21
N SER A 58 -2.43 -9.44 -3.27
CA SER A 58 -1.43 -9.27 -4.33
C SER A 58 -0.09 -8.90 -3.72
N LYS A 59 0.98 -9.57 -4.14
CA LYS A 59 2.35 -9.26 -3.69
C LYS A 59 2.85 -7.95 -4.29
N PHE A 60 2.43 -7.67 -5.53
CA PHE A 60 2.77 -6.44 -6.24
C PHE A 60 1.51 -5.68 -6.64
N GLY A 61 1.71 -4.38 -6.86
CA GLY A 61 0.75 -3.47 -7.47
C GLY A 61 1.48 -2.45 -8.33
N TRP A 62 0.74 -1.66 -9.10
CA TRP A 62 1.29 -0.67 -10.03
C TRP A 62 0.79 0.72 -9.67
N VAL A 63 1.67 1.71 -9.79
CA VAL A 63 1.32 3.11 -9.59
C VAL A 63 0.47 3.59 -10.76
N LYS A 64 -0.71 4.14 -10.46
CA LYS A 64 -1.63 4.73 -11.44
C LYS A 64 -1.95 6.18 -11.06
N GLU A 65 -1.92 7.07 -12.05
CA GLU A 65 -2.37 8.45 -11.90
C GLU A 65 -3.90 8.52 -11.87
N VAL A 66 -4.44 9.36 -11.00
CA VAL A 66 -5.88 9.63 -10.85
C VAL A 66 -6.11 11.12 -10.57
N ALA A 67 -7.38 11.55 -10.60
CA ALA A 67 -7.75 12.89 -10.14
C ALA A 67 -7.29 13.11 -8.70
N ALA A 68 -6.82 14.31 -8.38
CA ALA A 68 -6.31 14.64 -7.05
C ALA A 68 -7.38 14.38 -5.97
N PHE A 69 -6.94 13.85 -4.83
CA PHE A 69 -7.81 13.46 -3.72
C PHE A 69 -7.09 13.67 -2.37
N THR A 70 -7.86 13.91 -1.32
CA THR A 70 -7.37 13.94 0.07
C THR A 70 -7.38 12.54 0.69
N PHE A 71 -6.69 12.35 1.82
CA PHE A 71 -6.82 11.12 2.59
C PHE A 71 -8.29 10.80 2.94
N THR A 72 -9.06 11.81 3.32
CA THR A 72 -10.50 11.68 3.63
C THR A 72 -11.30 11.18 2.43
N ASP A 73 -11.05 11.72 1.23
CA ASP A 73 -11.70 11.26 0.00
C ASP A 73 -11.37 9.79 -0.28
N PHE A 74 -10.11 9.40 -0.09
CA PHE A 74 -9.65 8.03 -0.29
C PHE A 74 -10.39 7.03 0.61
N VAL A 75 -10.43 7.32 1.92
CA VAL A 75 -11.11 6.47 2.90
C VAL A 75 -12.60 6.36 2.56
N THR A 76 -13.24 7.50 2.29
CA THR A 76 -14.66 7.55 1.95
C THR A 76 -14.98 6.71 0.71
N ARG A 77 -14.13 6.76 -0.31
CA ARG A 77 -14.35 6.10 -1.59
C ARG A 77 -14.06 4.60 -1.59
N TYR A 78 -13.00 4.17 -0.91
CA TYR A 78 -12.47 2.80 -1.06
C TYR A 78 -12.59 1.93 0.19
N ILE A 79 -12.87 2.53 1.35
CA ILE A 79 -13.00 1.82 2.62
C ILE A 79 -14.44 1.95 3.15
N GLY A 80 -15.09 3.07 2.85
CA GLY A 80 -16.46 3.35 3.25
C GLY A 80 -16.55 4.00 4.63
N LYS A 81 -17.73 3.96 5.25
CA LYS A 81 -18.05 4.65 6.52
C LYS A 81 -17.51 3.94 7.78
N GLY A 82 -16.58 2.99 7.64
CA GLY A 82 -15.97 2.31 8.77
C GLY A 82 -14.93 3.20 9.45
N THR A 83 -14.93 3.24 10.77
CA THR A 83 -13.86 3.91 11.52
C THR A 83 -12.56 3.14 11.34
N LEU A 84 -11.57 3.75 10.70
CA LEU A 84 -10.22 3.21 10.62
C LEU A 84 -9.58 3.20 12.01
N THR A 85 -8.88 2.11 12.32
CA THR A 85 -7.96 2.11 13.45
C THR A 85 -6.76 3.03 13.17
N PRO A 86 -6.09 3.58 14.19
CA PRO A 86 -4.90 4.42 13.99
C PRO A 86 -3.82 3.72 13.15
N ALA A 87 -3.63 2.41 13.36
CA ALA A 87 -2.69 1.61 12.60
C ALA A 87 -3.08 1.49 11.12
N GLU A 88 -4.37 1.31 10.79
CA GLU A 88 -4.81 1.28 9.39
C GLU A 88 -4.56 2.62 8.70
N SER A 89 -4.93 3.73 9.37
CA SER A 89 -4.68 5.07 8.85
C SER A 89 -3.20 5.32 8.57
N GLU A 90 -2.33 4.97 9.50
CA GLU A 90 -0.88 5.09 9.34
C GLU A 90 -0.34 4.26 8.17
N HIS A 91 -0.78 3.00 8.01
CA HIS A 91 -0.33 2.14 6.92
C HIS A 91 -0.80 2.65 5.54
N ILE A 92 -2.03 3.18 5.46
CA ILE A 92 -2.56 3.77 4.24
C ILE A 92 -1.81 5.05 3.89
N LEU A 93 -1.58 5.95 4.86
CA LEU A 93 -0.79 7.17 4.66
C LEU A 93 0.62 6.83 4.18
N THR A 94 1.29 5.90 4.87
CA THR A 94 2.63 5.41 4.49
C THR A 94 2.64 4.92 3.04
N MET A 95 1.60 4.18 2.62
CA MET A 95 1.47 3.71 1.24
C MET A 95 1.34 4.89 0.26
N LEU A 96 0.39 5.80 0.50
CA LEU A 96 0.12 6.95 -0.39
C LEU A 96 1.35 7.86 -0.53
N GLU A 97 2.00 8.19 0.58
CA GLU A 97 3.24 8.97 0.60
C GLU A 97 4.38 8.30 -0.18
N SER A 98 4.54 6.98 0.00
CA SER A 98 5.60 6.21 -0.66
C SER A 98 5.45 6.19 -2.19
N ILE A 99 4.22 6.26 -2.70
CA ILE A 99 3.97 6.16 -4.15
C ILE A 99 3.82 7.52 -4.85
N GLN A 100 3.53 8.60 -4.12
CA GLN A 100 3.23 9.90 -4.71
C GLN A 100 4.37 10.43 -5.61
N ASN A 101 5.62 10.11 -5.26
CA ASN A 101 6.81 10.53 -6.01
C ASN A 101 7.29 9.50 -7.05
N LEU A 102 6.62 8.37 -7.20
CA LEU A 102 6.98 7.34 -8.19
C LEU A 102 6.37 7.66 -9.56
N ALA A 103 7.02 7.20 -10.63
CA ALA A 103 6.47 7.33 -11.98
C ALA A 103 5.24 6.43 -12.15
N VAL A 104 4.31 6.84 -13.02
CA VAL A 104 3.17 6.00 -13.43
C VAL A 104 3.68 4.68 -14.00
N ASN A 105 2.95 3.59 -13.76
CA ASN A 105 3.30 2.20 -14.09
C ASN A 105 4.52 1.66 -13.33
N THR A 106 5.08 2.38 -12.34
CA THR A 106 6.10 1.81 -11.46
C THR A 106 5.50 0.65 -10.67
N PRO A 107 6.06 -0.56 -10.73
CA PRO A 107 5.63 -1.66 -9.89
C PRO A 107 6.15 -1.48 -8.46
N VAL A 108 5.33 -1.81 -7.48
CA VAL A 108 5.62 -1.65 -6.06
C VAL A 108 5.28 -2.92 -5.28
N THR A 109 5.96 -3.12 -4.14
CA THR A 109 5.63 -4.15 -3.15
C THR A 109 5.66 -3.56 -1.75
N CYS A 110 5.09 -4.28 -0.78
CA CYS A 110 5.12 -3.90 0.62
C CYS A 110 5.73 -5.01 1.49
N ASN A 111 6.52 -4.62 2.48
CA ASN A 111 7.04 -5.52 3.50
C ASN A 111 7.11 -4.82 4.85
N TYR A 112 7.24 -5.60 5.91
CA TYR A 112 7.71 -5.08 7.19
C TYR A 112 9.22 -5.24 7.28
N LYS A 113 9.92 -4.21 7.71
CA LYS A 113 11.37 -4.26 7.99
C LYS A 113 11.63 -3.85 9.41
N SER A 114 12.60 -4.49 10.04
CA SER A 114 13.12 -4.04 11.33
C SER A 114 13.83 -2.70 11.16
N ARG A 115 13.43 -1.70 11.95
CA ARG A 115 14.09 -0.40 12.06
C ARG A 115 14.41 -0.09 13.51
N GLY A 116 15.55 0.56 13.72
CA GLY A 116 16.07 0.91 15.04
C GLY A 116 17.34 0.14 15.38
N VAL A 117 18.27 0.81 16.07
CA VAL A 117 19.58 0.23 16.45
C VAL A 117 19.51 -0.39 17.85
N ILE A 118 18.79 0.26 18.78
CA ILE A 118 18.67 -0.15 20.18
C ILE A 118 17.29 -0.79 20.41
N GLU A 119 16.21 -0.08 20.09
CA GLU A 119 14.85 -0.62 20.09
C GLU A 119 14.41 -0.90 18.65
N GLN A 120 14.33 -2.18 18.32
CA GLN A 120 13.90 -2.62 16.99
C GLN A 120 12.37 -2.68 16.91
N SER A 121 11.81 -1.99 15.92
CA SER A 121 10.38 -2.03 15.60
C SER A 121 10.16 -2.48 14.15
N MET A 122 9.11 -3.26 13.92
CA MET A 122 8.74 -3.68 12.57
C MET A 122 7.89 -2.61 11.91
N GLN A 123 8.42 -1.95 10.89
CA GLN A 123 7.73 -0.87 10.18
C GLN A 123 7.32 -1.30 8.78
N LEU A 124 6.10 -0.95 8.37
CA LEU A 124 5.67 -1.12 6.99
C LEU A 124 6.55 -0.26 6.07
N THR A 125 6.96 -0.82 4.95
CA THR A 125 7.64 -0.10 3.88
C THR A 125 7.01 -0.49 2.55
N VAL A 126 6.55 0.52 1.80
CA VAL A 126 6.15 0.38 0.39
C VAL A 126 7.30 0.89 -0.48
N HIS A 127 7.73 0.11 -1.47
CA HIS A 127 8.89 0.45 -2.28
C HIS A 127 8.75 -0.09 -3.70
N LYS A 128 9.40 0.60 -4.65
CA LYS A 128 9.50 0.16 -6.03
C LYS A 128 10.22 -1.19 -6.14
N VAL A 129 9.82 -1.98 -7.12
CA VAL A 129 10.52 -3.21 -7.52
C VAL A 129 10.97 -3.10 -8.97
N PHE A 130 11.94 -3.91 -9.37
CA PHE A 130 12.36 -4.04 -10.75
C PHE A 130 12.10 -5.49 -11.17
N PHE A 131 11.30 -5.67 -12.21
CA PHE A 131 11.17 -6.98 -12.85
C PHE A 131 12.30 -7.09 -13.87
N TYR A 132 13.16 -8.09 -13.70
CA TYR A 132 14.11 -8.46 -14.74
C TYR A 132 13.38 -9.35 -15.73
N SER A 133 13.44 -9.02 -17.02
CA SER A 133 13.08 -9.97 -18.08
C SER A 133 14.02 -11.17 -17.99
N ALA A 134 13.46 -12.37 -17.89
CA ALA A 134 14.21 -13.62 -18.01
C ALA A 134 14.82 -13.75 -19.41
#